data_AF-A0A6L9QI82-F1
#
_entry.id   AF-A0A6L9QI82-F1
#
_cell.length_a   1.000
_cell.length_b   1.000
_cell.length_c   1.000
_cell.angle_alpha   90.00
_cell.angle_beta   90.00
_cell.angle_gamma   90.00
#
_symmetry.space_group_name_H-M   'P 1'
#
loop_
_entity.id
_entity.type
_entity.pdbx_description
1 polymer ?
#
loop_
_entity_poly.entity_id
_entity_poly.type
_entity_poly.pdbx_seq_one_letter_code
_entity_poly.pdbx_strand_id
1 'polypeptide(L)'
;MNIDFSADATFSWYVVFLLVSGLAMLAMAAIGGGQSAGERLLNVVFGVGFLGYAVYLGFIFDGGEYFMFFYAFILPVLMLIRFVRTMFGERQSA
;
A
#
# COMPACT_ATOMS: atom_id res chain seq x y z
N MET A 1 -20.31 6.65 2.32
CA MET A 1 -18.88 6.50 2.63
C MET A 1 -18.79 5.96 4.04
N ASN A 2 -18.10 4.84 4.23
CA ASN A 2 -18.06 4.12 5.50
C ASN A 2 -16.97 4.62 6.46
N ILE A 3 -16.20 5.63 6.05
CA ILE A 3 -15.12 6.24 6.83
C ILE A 3 -15.72 7.31 7.76
N ASP A 4 -15.76 7.02 9.06
CA ASP A 4 -16.18 7.95 10.11
C ASP A 4 -15.22 7.85 11.31
N PHE A 5 -14.39 8.88 11.47
CA PHE A 5 -13.38 8.94 12.54
C PHE A 5 -13.97 9.17 13.94
N SER A 6 -15.22 9.63 14.02
CA SER A 6 -15.91 9.83 15.29
C SER A 6 -16.61 8.56 15.77
N ALA A 7 -17.07 7.72 14.85
CA ALA A 7 -17.71 6.44 15.15
C ALA A 7 -16.68 5.30 15.32
N ASP A 8 -15.75 5.14 14.38
CA ASP A 8 -14.68 4.15 14.45
C ASP A 8 -13.39 4.70 13.80
N ALA A 9 -12.56 5.31 14.65
CA ALA A 9 -11.28 5.85 14.24
C ALA A 9 -10.31 4.76 13.76
N THR A 10 -10.36 3.56 14.34
CA THR A 10 -9.42 2.47 14.02
C THR A 10 -9.67 1.94 12.62
N PHE A 11 -10.94 1.67 12.31
CA PHE A 11 -11.38 1.29 10.97
C PHE A 11 -11.01 2.36 9.94
N SER A 12 -11.34 3.62 10.25
CA SER A 12 -11.09 4.74 9.34
C SER A 12 -9.61 4.91 9.02
N TRP A 13 -8.72 4.83 10.02
CA TRP A 13 -7.28 4.85 9.81
C TRP A 13 -6.76 3.62 9.06
N TYR A 14 -7.32 2.45 9.32
CA TYR A 14 -6.97 1.23 8.58
C TYR A 14 -7.24 1.40 7.08
N VAL A 15 -8.41 1.92 6.69
CA VAL A 15 -8.75 2.20 5.29
C VAL A 15 -7.80 3.25 4.68
N VAL A 16 -7.47 4.31 5.42
CA VAL A 16 -6.49 5.32 4.98
C VAL A 16 -5.11 4.71 4.75
N PHE A 17 -4.63 3.86 5.66
CA PHE A 17 -3.33 3.20 5.49
C PHE A 17 -3.30 2.25 4.29
N LEU A 18 -4.39 1.51 4.03
CA LEU A 18 -4.53 0.72 2.81
C LEU A 18 -4.45 1.60 1.57
N LEU A 19 -5.19 2.71 1.54
CA LEU A 19 -5.22 3.63 0.41
C LEU A 19 -3.83 4.21 0.12
N VAL A 20 -3.18 4.79 1.14
CA VAL A 20 -1.86 5.42 1.01
C VAL A 20 -0.80 4.41 0.60
N SER A 21 -0.77 3.23 1.26
CA SER A 21 0.19 2.18 0.95
C SER A 21 -0.02 1.62 -0.46
N GLY A 22 -1.28 1.41 -0.86
CA GLY A 22 -1.63 0.93 -2.19
C GLY A 22 -1.16 1.88 -3.28
N LEU A 23 -1.43 3.19 -3.13
CA LEU A 23 -0.96 4.21 -4.06
C LEU A 23 0.57 4.27 -4.11
N ALA A 24 1.24 4.22 -2.96
CA ALA A 24 2.71 4.25 -2.88
C ALA A 24 3.34 3.05 -3.61
N MET A 25 2.80 1.84 -3.41
CA MET A 25 3.29 0.64 -4.09
C MET A 25 3.10 0.73 -5.61
N LEU A 26 1.93 1.16 -6.08
CA LEU A 26 1.71 1.35 -7.52
C LEU A 26 2.64 2.43 -8.11
N ALA A 27 2.87 3.52 -7.38
CA ALA A 27 3.82 4.55 -7.80
C ALA A 27 5.25 4.00 -7.92
N MET A 28 5.72 3.22 -6.94
CA MET A 28 7.05 2.57 -7.00
C MET A 28 7.17 1.62 -8.19
N ALA A 29 6.13 0.82 -8.48
CA ALA A 29 6.11 -0.07 -9.64
C ALA A 29 6.17 0.69 -10.98
N ALA A 30 5.46 1.82 -11.07
CA ALA A 30 5.41 2.67 -12.25
C ALA A 30 6.75 3.39 -12.49
N ILE A 31 7.37 3.92 -11.43
CA ILE A 31 8.66 4.63 -11.52
C ILE A 31 9.80 3.65 -11.88
N GLY A 32 9.72 2.39 -11.44
CA GLY A 32 10.72 1.36 -11.76
C GLY A 32 11.98 1.47 -10.90
N GLY A 33 12.66 2.62 -10.84
CA GLY A 33 13.68 2.95 -9.83
C GLY A 33 14.79 1.93 -9.58
N GLY A 34 15.21 1.17 -10.61
CA GLY A 34 16.21 0.10 -10.50
C GLY A 34 15.69 -1.21 -9.87
N GLN A 35 14.39 -1.29 -9.54
CA GLN A 35 13.79 -2.50 -8.98
C GLN A 35 13.78 -3.66 -9.98
N SER A 36 13.98 -4.87 -9.47
CA SER A 36 13.83 -6.10 -10.24
C SER A 36 12.38 -6.28 -10.73
N ALA A 37 12.20 -7.10 -11.78
CA ALA A 37 10.86 -7.42 -12.28
C ALA A 37 9.97 -8.05 -11.20
N GLY A 38 10.54 -8.86 -10.31
CA GLY A 38 9.82 -9.46 -9.18
C GLY A 38 9.35 -8.44 -8.16
N GLU A 39 10.18 -7.46 -7.81
CA GLU A 39 9.79 -6.39 -6.87
C GLU A 39 8.72 -5.46 -7.48
N ARG A 40 8.81 -5.17 -8.77
CA ARG A 40 7.76 -4.43 -9.48
C ARG A 40 6.45 -5.20 -9.49
N LEU A 41 6.49 -6.51 -9.74
CA LEU A 41 5.30 -7.35 -9.71
C LEU A 41 4.67 -7.40 -8.30
N LEU A 42 5.49 -7.55 -7.25
CA LEU A 42 5.02 -7.47 -5.86
C LEU A 42 4.33 -6.14 -5.58
N ASN A 43 4.96 -5.02 -5.97
CA ASN A 43 4.39 -3.70 -5.82
C ASN A 43 3.04 -3.54 -6.54
N VAL A 44 2.89 -4.08 -7.75
CA VAL A 44 1.62 -4.05 -8.49
C VAL A 44 0.56 -4.90 -7.79
N VAL A 45 0.85 -6.17 -7.51
CA VAL A 45 -0.14 -7.12 -6.97
C VAL A 45 -0.67 -6.65 -5.62
N PHE A 46 0.22 -6.30 -4.70
CA PHE A 46 -0.17 -5.83 -3.37
C PHE A 46 -0.71 -4.40 -3.40
N GLY A 47 -0.20 -3.54 -4.28
CA GLY A 47 -0.74 -2.20 -4.48
C GLY A 47 -2.20 -2.23 -4.93
N VAL A 48 -2.53 -3.04 -5.94
CA VAL A 48 -3.90 -3.27 -6.40
C VAL A 48 -4.74 -3.90 -5.29
N GLY A 49 -4.23 -4.90 -4.58
CA GLY A 49 -4.96 -5.54 -3.48
C GLY A 49 -5.32 -4.55 -2.36
N PHE A 50 -4.37 -3.70 -1.96
CA PHE A 50 -4.57 -2.70 -0.92
C PHE A 50 -5.56 -1.62 -1.36
N LEU A 51 -5.42 -1.10 -2.58
CA LEU A 51 -6.37 -0.12 -3.11
C LEU A 51 -7.77 -0.70 -3.29
N GLY A 52 -7.87 -1.91 -3.85
CA GLY A 52 -9.14 -2.60 -4.03
C GLY A 52 -9.85 -2.82 -2.70
N TYR A 53 -9.11 -3.24 -1.67
CA TYR A 53 -9.70 -3.45 -0.35
C TYR A 53 -10.05 -2.13 0.35
N ALA A 54 -9.23 -1.07 0.21
CA ALA A 54 -9.56 0.26 0.72
C ALA A 54 -10.85 0.80 0.08
N VAL A 55 -10.99 0.67 -1.25
CA VAL A 55 -12.19 1.10 -1.97
C VAL A 55 -13.40 0.28 -1.55
N TYR A 56 -13.24 -1.06 -1.46
CA TYR A 56 -14.30 -1.94 -0.98
C TYR A 56 -14.79 -1.51 0.41
N LEU A 57 -13.89 -1.43 1.39
CA LEU A 57 -14.24 -1.09 2.77
C LEU A 57 -14.77 0.35 2.92
N GLY A 58 -14.20 1.31 2.20
CA GLY A 58 -14.55 2.73 2.35
C GLY A 58 -15.83 3.14 1.63
N PHE A 59 -16.19 2.45 0.54
CA PHE A 59 -17.28 2.88 -0.35
C PHE A 59 -18.35 1.84 -0.63
N ILE A 60 -18.03 0.54 -0.60
CA ILE A 60 -18.94 -0.54 -1.01
C ILE A 60 -19.48 -1.29 0.21
N PHE A 61 -18.64 -1.52 1.21
CA PHE A 61 -18.99 -2.25 2.43
C PHE A 61 -20.00 -1.47 3.26
N ASP A 62 -21.08 -2.15 3.63
CA ASP A 62 -22.27 -1.62 4.30
C ASP A 62 -22.52 -2.25 5.68
N GLY A 63 -21.65 -3.15 6.13
CA GLY A 63 -21.67 -3.73 7.48
C GLY A 63 -21.37 -5.22 7.50
N GLY A 64 -21.12 -5.76 8.70
CA GLY A 64 -20.76 -7.17 8.91
C GLY A 64 -19.33 -7.34 9.42
N GLU A 65 -18.77 -8.54 9.24
CA GLU A 65 -17.41 -8.85 9.65
C GLU A 65 -16.40 -8.49 8.54
N TYR A 66 -15.28 -7.90 8.95
CA TYR A 66 -14.14 -7.62 8.09
C TYR A 66 -12.85 -7.96 8.83
N PHE A 67 -11.77 -8.18 8.08
CA PHE A 67 -10.48 -8.53 8.66
C PHE A 67 -9.49 -7.39 8.51
N MET A 68 -8.90 -6.98 9.64
CA MET A 68 -7.81 -6.00 9.67
C MET A 68 -6.46 -6.69 9.73
N PHE A 69 -5.76 -6.71 8.60
CA PHE A 69 -4.43 -7.29 8.50
C PHE A 69 -3.33 -6.24 8.68
N PHE A 70 -3.23 -5.61 9.86
CA PHE A 70 -2.23 -4.56 10.10
C PHE A 70 -0.78 -5.01 9.84
N TYR A 71 -0.48 -6.30 10.04
CA TYR A 71 0.83 -6.87 9.71
C TYR A 71 1.15 -6.80 8.20
N ALA A 72 0.14 -6.70 7.33
CA ALA A 72 0.35 -6.57 5.88
C ALA A 72 1.10 -5.28 5.52
N PHE A 73 1.01 -4.22 6.35
CA PHE A 73 1.73 -2.96 6.14
C PHE A 73 3.24 -3.06 6.32
N ILE A 74 3.77 -4.18 6.81
CA ILE A 74 5.21 -4.43 6.82
C ILE A 74 5.74 -4.47 5.37
N LEU A 75 4.99 -5.05 4.44
CA LEU A 75 5.41 -5.18 3.06
C LEU A 75 5.64 -3.84 2.34
N PRO A 76 4.70 -2.87 2.32
CA PRO A 76 4.93 -1.58 1.68
C PRO A 76 6.11 -0.82 2.30
N VAL A 77 6.33 -0.93 3.61
CA VAL A 77 7.49 -0.30 4.28
C VAL A 77 8.80 -0.93 3.79
N LEU A 78 8.88 -2.27 3.73
CA LEU A 78 10.06 -2.96 3.22
C LEU A 78 10.33 -2.64 1.74
N MET A 79 9.29 -2.60 0.92
CA MET A 79 9.37 -2.23 -0.49
C MET A 79 9.86 -0.78 -0.66
N LEU A 80 9.36 0.14 0.15
CA LEU A 80 9.79 1.54 0.14
C LEU A 80 11.28 1.69 0.48
N ILE A 81 11.74 1.02 1.53
CA ILE A 81 13.16 1.05 1.92
C ILE A 81 14.04 0.52 0.79
N ARG A 82 13.64 -0.59 0.16
CA ARG A 82 14.37 -1.17 -0.97
C ARG A 82 14.41 -0.22 -2.17
N PHE A 83 13.26 0.35 -2.53
CA PHE A 83 13.14 1.31 -3.64
C PHE A 83 14.04 2.54 -3.45
N VAL A 84 14.07 3.10 -2.23
CA VAL A 84 14.96 4.23 -1.92
C VAL A 84 16.43 3.80 -2.01
N ARG A 85 16.78 2.62 -1.50
CA ARG A 85 18.16 2.12 -1.58
C ARG A 85 18.61 1.87 -3.01
N THR A 86 17.78 1.30 -3.87
CA THR A 86 18.13 1.08 -5.28
C THR A 86 18.26 2.42 -6.01
N MET A 87 17.26 3.29 -5.87
CA MET A 87 17.21 4.58 -6.57
C MET A 87 18.36 5.55 -6.21
N PHE A 88 18.80 5.55 -4.95
CA PHE A 88 19.84 6.47 -4.48
C PHE A 88 21.21 5.81 -4.27
N GLY A 89 21.26 4.49 -4.07
CA GLY A 89 22.50 3.73 -3.92
C GLY A 89 23.26 3.51 -5.23
N GLU A 90 22.56 3.31 -6.35
CA GLU A 90 23.19 3.14 -7.67
C GLU A 90 23.88 4.42 -8.18
N ARG A 91 23.55 5.60 -7.62
CA ARG A 91 24.17 6.88 -8.02
C ARG A 91 25.59 7.08 -7.50
N GLN A 92 26.12 6.22 -6.63
CA GLN A 92 27.51 6.32 -6.14
C GLN A 92 28.53 5.54 -6.98
N SER A 93 28.11 4.81 -8.01
CA SER A 93 28.99 3.97 -8.85
C SER A 93 29.10 4.43 -10.32
N ALA A 94 28.65 5.65 -10.64
CA ALA A 94 28.79 6.29 -11.95
C ALA A 94 29.66 7.55 -11.82
#